data_AF-A0A8B6M5Q7-F1
#
_entry.id   AF-A0A8B6M5Q7-F1
#
_cell.length_a   1.000
_cell.length_b   1.000
_cell.length_c   1.000
_cell.angle_alpha   90.00
_cell.angle_beta   90.00
_cell.angle_gamma   90.00
#
_symmetry.space_group_name_H-M   'P 1'
#
loop_
_entity.id
_entity.type
_entity.pdbx_description
1 polymer ?
#
loop_
_entity_poly.entity_id
_entity_poly.type
_entity_poly.pdbx_seq_one_letter_code
_entity_poly.pdbx_strand_id
1 'polypeptide(L)'
;MMTATLDFDHKEEDALNPSLVDRVRFAGLGTRIEIFREGRYRAFVQDLECVWRWEIHRDDEFVQEGCSLSESSSREAVGHVISFYRRSDLRQADKDDARN
;
A
#
# COMPACT_ATOMS: atom_id res chain seq x y z
N MET A 1 -19.61 -14.24 -46.17
CA MET A 1 -19.29 -13.95 -44.76
C MET A 1 -18.97 -15.27 -44.09
N MET A 2 -17.73 -15.47 -43.64
CA MET A 2 -17.33 -16.65 -42.86
C MET A 2 -17.06 -16.17 -41.43
N THR A 3 -17.84 -16.66 -40.47
CA THR A 3 -17.62 -16.53 -39.03
C THR A 3 -16.69 -17.66 -38.59
N ALA A 4 -15.48 -17.30 -38.15
CA ALA A 4 -14.57 -18.24 -37.49
C ALA A 4 -14.89 -18.24 -35.99
N THR A 5 -15.41 -19.36 -35.49
CA THR A 5 -15.52 -19.64 -34.06
C THR A 5 -14.18 -20.19 -33.59
N LEU A 6 -13.51 -19.49 -32.67
CA LEU A 6 -12.28 -19.94 -32.04
C LEU A 6 -12.63 -20.63 -30.72
N ASP A 7 -12.50 -21.95 -30.70
CA ASP A 7 -12.53 -22.76 -29.47
C ASP A 7 -11.25 -22.48 -28.66
N PHE A 8 -11.39 -21.93 -27.46
CA PHE A 8 -10.30 -21.78 -26.51
C PHE A 8 -10.24 -23.01 -25.60
N ASP A 9 -9.31 -23.89 -25.92
CA ASP A 9 -8.92 -25.05 -25.11
C ASP A 9 -8.44 -24.58 -23.73
N HIS A 10 -9.10 -25.08 -22.68
CA HIS A 10 -8.85 -24.74 -21.30
C HIS A 10 -7.57 -25.45 -20.83
N LYS A 11 -6.44 -24.73 -20.78
CA LYS A 11 -5.27 -25.17 -20.03
C LYS A 11 -5.16 -24.37 -18.74
N GLU A 12 -5.33 -25.09 -17.64
CA GLU A 12 -4.94 -24.66 -16.29
C GLU A 12 -3.46 -24.23 -16.31
N GLU A 13 -3.21 -22.93 -16.34
CA GLU A 13 -1.95 -22.38 -15.86
C GLU A 13 -2.17 -21.97 -14.41
N ASP A 14 -1.37 -22.57 -13.53
CA ASP A 14 -1.23 -22.23 -12.11
C ASP A 14 -1.47 -20.74 -11.89
N ALA A 15 -2.62 -20.42 -11.28
CA ALA A 15 -3.01 -19.07 -10.92
C ALA A 15 -2.10 -18.55 -9.81
N LEU A 16 -0.88 -18.17 -10.19
CA LEU A 16 -0.04 -17.26 -9.42
C LEU A 16 -0.87 -16.01 -9.19
N ASN A 17 -1.30 -15.83 -7.94
CA ASN A 17 -2.11 -14.69 -7.52
C ASN A 17 -1.47 -13.39 -8.05
N PRO A 18 -2.10 -12.68 -9.00
CA PRO A 18 -1.48 -11.53 -9.67
C PRO A 18 -1.07 -10.44 -8.68
N SER A 19 -1.77 -10.33 -7.53
CA SER A 19 -1.42 -9.37 -6.48
C SER A 19 -0.07 -9.64 -5.81
N LEU A 20 0.41 -10.88 -5.78
CA LEU A 20 1.69 -11.25 -5.17
C LEU A 20 2.84 -11.08 -6.18
N VAL A 21 2.57 -11.37 -7.45
CA VAL A 21 3.54 -11.23 -8.55
C VAL A 21 3.83 -9.74 -8.81
N ASP A 22 2.83 -8.87 -8.74
CA ASP A 22 3.03 -7.42 -8.85
C ASP A 22 3.82 -6.84 -7.66
N ARG A 23 3.49 -7.26 -6.43
CA ARG A 23 4.23 -6.80 -5.24
C ARG A 23 5.71 -7.13 -5.29
N VAL A 24 6.08 -8.30 -5.79
CA VAL A 24 7.47 -8.76 -5.88
C VAL A 24 8.21 -8.13 -7.07
N ARG A 25 7.55 -7.94 -8.23
CA ARG A 25 8.23 -7.40 -9.42
C ARG A 25 8.50 -5.89 -9.35
N PHE A 26 7.62 -5.10 -8.74
CA PHE A 26 7.84 -3.65 -8.61
C PHE A 26 8.74 -3.27 -7.41
N ALA A 27 8.94 -4.17 -6.45
CA ALA A 27 9.87 -3.95 -5.33
C ALA A 27 11.34 -3.82 -5.79
N GLY A 28 11.68 -4.29 -7.00
CA GLY A 28 13.05 -4.26 -7.53
C GLY A 28 13.41 -3.05 -8.40
N LEU A 29 12.46 -2.19 -8.77
CA LEU A 29 12.68 -1.17 -9.82
C LEU A 29 12.94 0.25 -9.31
N GLY A 30 12.61 0.56 -8.05
CA GLY A 30 12.80 1.89 -7.48
C GLY A 30 13.33 1.86 -6.05
N THR A 31 14.20 2.81 -5.70
CA THR A 31 14.68 3.00 -4.33
C THR A 31 13.50 3.31 -3.41
N ARG A 32 13.34 2.51 -2.36
CA ARG A 32 12.37 2.78 -1.29
C ARG A 32 12.94 3.85 -0.35
N ILE A 33 12.22 4.95 -0.18
CA ILE A 33 12.64 6.11 0.62
C ILE A 33 11.74 6.21 1.86
N GLU A 34 12.32 6.27 3.06
CA GLU A 34 11.56 6.56 4.29
C GLU A 34 11.20 8.05 4.33
N ILE A 35 9.90 8.36 4.36
CA ILE A 35 9.40 9.74 4.35
C ILE A 35 8.79 10.18 5.68
N PHE A 36 8.51 9.23 6.57
CA PHE A 36 7.93 9.48 7.88
C PHE A 36 8.40 8.45 8.90
N ARG A 37 8.74 8.91 10.10
CA ARG A 37 9.04 8.04 11.25
C ARG A 37 8.75 8.78 12.54
N GLU A 38 7.70 8.36 13.25
CA GLU A 38 7.36 8.93 14.57
C GLU A 38 6.44 7.97 15.36
N GLY A 39 6.86 7.66 16.59
CA GLY A 39 6.15 6.70 17.44
C GLY A 39 6.11 5.31 16.81
N ARG A 40 4.92 4.71 16.74
CA ARG A 40 4.67 3.39 16.14
C ARG A 40 4.57 3.40 14.63
N TYR A 41 4.53 4.58 14.00
CA TYR A 41 4.26 4.73 12.59
C TYR A 41 5.53 5.01 11.79
N ARG A 42 5.67 4.30 10.67
CA ARG A 42 6.69 4.50 9.64
C ARG A 42 6.01 4.56 8.29
N ALA A 43 6.54 5.36 7.37
CA ALA A 43 6.03 5.38 6.01
C ALA A 43 7.15 5.49 4.98
N PHE A 44 6.92 4.84 3.86
CA PHE A 44 7.88 4.75 2.77
C PHE A 44 7.22 5.13 1.46
N VAL A 45 8.03 5.59 0.52
CA VAL A 45 7.61 5.84 -0.86
C VAL A 45 8.55 5.16 -1.84
N GLN A 46 8.03 4.92 -3.03
CA GLN A 46 8.77 4.40 -4.17
C GLN A 46 8.29 5.11 -5.43
N ASP A 47 9.24 5.59 -6.22
CA ASP A 47 8.97 6.11 -7.56
C ASP A 47 8.70 4.93 -8.52
N LEU A 48 7.56 4.96 -9.20
CA LEU A 48 7.15 4.00 -10.22
C LEU A 48 7.09 4.65 -11.62
N GLU A 49 7.84 5.74 -11.81
CA GLU A 49 7.93 6.60 -13.01
C GLU A 49 6.64 7.39 -13.30
N CYS A 50 5.49 6.72 -13.35
CA CYS A 50 4.19 7.37 -13.64
C CYS A 50 3.48 7.88 -12.38
N VAL A 51 3.78 7.31 -11.22
CA VAL A 51 3.21 7.64 -9.90
C VAL A 51 4.21 7.33 -8.80
N TRP A 52 3.95 7.87 -7.61
CA TRP A 52 4.64 7.53 -6.38
C TRP A 52 3.74 6.61 -5.56
N ARG A 53 4.19 5.38 -5.30
CA ARG A 53 3.52 4.48 -4.36
C ARG A 53 4.02 4.78 -2.97
N TRP A 54 3.12 4.85 -2.00
CA TRP A 54 3.46 5.00 -0.59
C TRP A 54 2.81 3.92 0.25
N GLU A 55 3.44 3.58 1.36
CA GLU A 55 2.97 2.59 2.31
C GLU A 55 3.19 3.07 3.74
N ILE A 56 2.30 2.68 4.64
CA ILE A 56 2.34 2.99 6.06
C ILE A 56 2.44 1.67 6.81
N HIS A 57 3.33 1.66 7.79
CA HIS A 57 3.59 0.57 8.70
C HIS A 57 3.32 1.04 10.14
N ARG A 58 2.72 0.18 10.95
CA ARG A 58 2.47 0.38 12.39
C ARG A 58 3.06 -0.81 13.13
N ASP A 59 3.96 -0.56 14.08
CA ASP A 59 4.66 -1.62 14.83
C ASP A 59 5.34 -2.64 13.90
N ASP A 60 5.97 -2.12 12.83
CA ASP A 60 6.58 -2.87 11.72
C ASP A 60 5.64 -3.78 10.91
N GLU A 61 4.32 -3.70 11.15
CA GLU A 61 3.30 -4.34 10.32
C GLU A 61 2.76 -3.37 9.26
N PHE A 62 2.63 -3.85 8.03
CA PHE A 62 1.97 -3.10 6.95
C PHE A 62 0.50 -2.85 7.29
N VAL A 63 0.05 -1.58 7.22
CA VAL A 63 -1.34 -1.21 7.51
C VAL A 63 -2.10 -0.60 6.34
N GLN A 64 -1.41 0.13 5.45
CA GLN A 64 -2.07 0.85 4.36
C GLN A 64 -1.10 1.12 3.21
N GLU A 65 -1.62 1.06 1.98
CA GLU A 65 -0.95 1.50 0.76
C GLU A 65 -1.77 2.58 0.06
N GLY A 66 -1.11 3.43 -0.71
CA GLY A 66 -1.75 4.29 -1.69
C GLY A 66 -0.75 4.86 -2.70
N CYS A 67 -1.20 5.83 -3.49
CA CYS A 67 -0.34 6.50 -4.46
C CYS A 67 -0.54 8.02 -4.46
N SER A 68 0.42 8.72 -5.05
CA SER A 68 0.35 10.16 -5.31
C SER A 68 1.11 10.49 -6.59
N LEU A 69 0.97 11.72 -7.07
CA LEU A 69 1.60 12.17 -8.32
C LEU A 69 3.07 12.58 -8.13
N SER A 70 3.49 12.85 -6.89
CA SER A 70 4.83 13.29 -6.55
C SER A 70 5.23 12.82 -5.15
N GLU A 71 6.53 12.80 -4.84
CA GLU A 71 7.01 12.55 -3.47
C GLU A 71 6.41 13.53 -2.45
N SER A 72 6.32 14.82 -2.82
CA SER A 72 5.77 15.86 -1.94
C SER A 72 4.30 15.60 -1.60
N SER A 73 3.48 15.24 -2.60
CA SER A 73 2.08 14.91 -2.37
C SER A 73 1.92 13.58 -1.60
N SER A 74 2.85 12.63 -1.75
CA SER A 74 2.89 11.43 -0.88
C SER A 74 3.13 11.78 0.58
N ARG A 75 4.02 12.74 0.89
CA ARG A 75 4.26 13.21 2.27
C ARG A 75 3.00 13.80 2.89
N GLU A 76 2.27 14.62 2.14
CA GLU A 76 1.01 15.21 2.59
C GLU A 76 -0.07 14.13 2.80
N ALA A 77 -0.25 13.23 1.83
CA ALA A 77 -1.23 12.14 1.91
C ALA A 77 -0.98 11.25 3.13
N VAL A 78 0.27 10.81 3.33
CA VAL A 78 0.68 10.03 4.50
C VAL A 78 0.42 10.79 5.80
N GLY A 79 0.74 12.09 5.84
CA GLY A 79 0.49 12.94 7.01
C GLY A 79 -1.00 12.98 7.39
N HIS A 80 -1.89 13.07 6.42
CA HIS A 80 -3.34 13.03 6.66
C HIS A 80 -3.81 11.68 7.19
N VAL A 81 -3.36 10.57 6.60
CA VAL A 81 -3.74 9.21 7.02
C VAL A 81 -3.23 8.91 8.44
N ILE A 82 -1.97 9.23 8.74
CA ILE A 82 -1.41 9.05 10.08
C ILE A 82 -2.13 9.91 11.12
N SER A 83 -2.47 11.15 10.77
CA SER A 83 -3.26 12.03 11.66
C SER A 83 -4.65 11.46 11.96
N PHE A 84 -5.24 10.72 11.03
CA PHE A 84 -6.48 9.98 11.27
C PHE A 84 -6.27 8.78 12.19
N TYR A 85 -5.21 7.98 11.97
CA TYR A 85 -4.90 6.82 12.81
C TYR A 85 -4.55 7.21 14.25
N ARG A 86 -3.75 8.25 14.47
CA ARG A 86 -3.43 8.75 15.82
C ARG A 86 -4.66 9.11 16.63
N ARG A 87 -5.62 9.81 16.00
CA ARG A 87 -6.91 10.14 16.64
C ARG A 87 -7.75 8.90 16.93
N SER A 88 -7.57 7.82 16.18
CA SER A 88 -8.29 6.56 16.40
C SER A 88 -7.65 5.75 17.52
N ASP A 89 -6.32 5.73 17.61
CA ASP A 89 -5.57 5.10 18.70
C ASP A 89 -5.89 5.73 20.06
N LEU A 90 -5.92 7.07 20.16
CA LEU A 90 -6.28 7.78 21.40
C LEU A 90 -7.69 7.41 21.88
N ARG A 91 -8.66 7.40 20.96
CA ARG A 91 -10.06 7.03 21.27
C ARG A 91 -10.19 5.57 21.71
N GLN A 92 -9.29 4.69 21.27
CA GLN A 92 -9.29 3.30 21.69
C GLN A 92 -8.68 3.15 23.09
N ALA A 93 -7.55 3.82 23.35
CA ALA A 93 -6.93 3.84 24.67
C ALA A 93 -7.89 4.36 25.76
N ASP A 94 -8.59 5.47 25.51
CA ASP A 94 -9.58 6.02 26.45
C ASP A 94 -10.71 5.01 26.80
N LYS A 95 -11.11 4.18 25.83
CA LYS A 95 -12.15 3.16 26.04
C LYS A 95 -11.63 1.97 26.83
N ASP A 96 -10.38 1.60 26.64
CA ASP A 96 -9.75 0.48 27.34
C ASP A 96 -9.51 0.85 28.81
N ASP A 97 -9.10 2.10 29.09
CA ASP A 97 -8.98 2.64 30.45
C ASP A 97 -10.33 2.74 31.17
N ALA A 98 -11.41 3.14 30.48
CA ALA A 98 -12.74 3.22 31.07
C ALA A 98 -13.40 1.86 31.38
N ARG A 99 -12.83 0.75 30.90
CA ARG A 99 -13.31 -0.61 31.11
C ARG A 99 -12.58 -1.35 32.24
N ASN A 100 -11.47 -0.80 32.73
CA ASN A 100 -10.66 -1.36 33.80
C ASN A 100 -10.96 -0.68 35.14
#